data_AF-A0A7L9BUA0-F1
#
_entry.id   AF-A0A7L9BUA0-F1
#
_cell.length_a   1.000
_cell.length_b   1.000
_cell.length_c   1.000
_cell.angle_alpha   90.00
_cell.angle_beta   90.00
_cell.angle_gamma   90.00
#
_symmetry.space_group_name_H-M   'P 1'
#
loop_
_entity.id
_entity.type
_entity.pdbx_description
1 polymer ?
#
loop_
_entity_poly.entity_id
_entity_poly.type
_entity_poly.pdbx_seq_one_letter_code
_entity_poly.pdbx_strand_id
1 'polypeptide(L)'
;MTRSTLNYLIDAATLLVLLGMVATGLILEFVLPPGSGGIRHAPDTLWSLARHDWGALHFYAAIALAALIVLHLALHWNWVFTTTARLLMRGRPLRSADAWRRNAIGMCLLAAVFASLFLFVVFAKMYVSSPHEHEEEQVQVEYPQEADL
;
A
#
# COMPACT_ATOMS: atom_id res chain seq x y z
N MET A 1 -15.10 11.59 23.97
CA MET A 1 -15.57 11.82 22.59
C MET A 1 -16.73 10.88 22.31
N THR A 2 -17.78 11.32 21.61
CA THR A 2 -18.88 10.41 21.22
C THR A 2 -18.42 9.54 20.04
N ARG A 3 -19.01 8.35 19.87
CA ARG A 3 -18.66 7.44 18.76
C ARG A 3 -18.79 8.11 17.39
N SER A 4 -19.79 8.99 17.24
CA SER A 4 -20.00 9.75 16.01
C SER A 4 -18.87 10.73 15.72
N THR A 5 -18.32 11.40 16.74
CA THR A 5 -17.15 12.27 16.56
C THR A 5 -15.91 11.48 16.15
N LEU A 6 -15.71 10.28 16.71
CA LEU A 6 -14.60 9.41 16.33
C LEU A 6 -14.71 8.98 14.87
N ASN A 7 -15.89 8.50 14.45
CA ASN A 7 -16.11 8.09 13.06
C ASN A 7 -15.86 9.25 12.09
N TYR A 8 -16.41 10.42 12.38
CA TYR A 8 -16.18 11.61 11.55
C TYR A 8 -14.69 11.99 11.46
N LEU A 9 -13.97 11.93 12.57
CA LEU A 9 -12.55 12.26 12.60
C LEU A 9 -11.72 11.29 11.76
N ILE A 10 -11.99 9.98 11.87
CA ILE A 10 -11.29 8.96 11.08
C ILE A 10 -11.61 9.13 9.59
N ASP A 11 -12.86 9.40 9.23
CA ASP A 11 -13.26 9.61 7.84
C ASP A 11 -12.58 10.86 7.25
N ALA A 12 -12.55 11.97 8.01
CA ALA A 12 -11.86 13.18 7.61
C ALA A 12 -10.34 12.97 7.48
N ALA A 13 -9.72 12.28 8.44
CA ALA A 13 -8.30 11.94 8.37
C ALA A 13 -7.99 11.05 7.16
N THR A 14 -8.83 10.04 6.89
CA THR A 14 -8.72 9.16 5.72
C THR A 14 -8.77 9.96 4.43
N LEU A 15 -9.72 10.89 4.31
CA LEU A 15 -9.84 11.77 3.14
C LEU A 15 -8.59 12.64 2.95
N LEU A 16 -8.08 13.27 4.02
CA LEU A 16 -6.90 14.13 3.93
C LEU A 16 -5.65 13.35 3.50
N VAL A 17 -5.43 12.16 4.06
CA VAL A 17 -4.30 11.31 3.68
C VAL A 17 -4.46 10.80 2.24
N LEU A 18 -5.68 10.47 1.81
CA LEU A 18 -5.96 10.10 0.41
C LEU A 18 -5.59 11.23 -0.55
N LEU A 19 -5.97 12.47 -0.24
CA LEU A 19 -5.62 13.63 -1.06
C LEU A 19 -4.09 13.83 -1.12
N GLY A 20 -3.40 13.70 0.01
CA GLY A 20 -1.94 13.75 0.05
C GLY A 20 -1.28 12.63 -0.76
N MET A 21 -1.82 11.41 -0.71
CA MET A 21 -1.34 10.27 -1.48
C MET A 21 -1.50 10.50 -3.00
N VAL A 22 -2.66 11.01 -3.43
CA VAL A 22 -2.88 11.38 -4.83
C VAL A 22 -1.94 12.51 -5.25
N ALA A 23 -1.83 13.57 -4.44
CA ALA A 23 -0.96 14.70 -4.75
C ALA A 23 0.51 14.28 -4.90
N THR A 24 1.05 13.48 -3.97
CA THR A 24 2.43 12.97 -4.03
C THR A 24 2.65 12.05 -5.23
N GLY A 25 1.66 11.21 -5.60
CA GLY A 25 1.72 10.38 -6.79
C GLY A 25 1.77 11.20 -8.09
N LEU A 26 0.92 12.24 -8.18
CA LEU A 26 0.93 13.16 -9.32
C LEU A 26 2.24 13.96 -9.41
N ILE A 27 2.83 14.35 -8.27
CA ILE A 27 4.15 15.00 -8.23
C ILE A 27 5.23 14.06 -8.77
N LEU A 28 5.25 12.79 -8.33
CA LEU A 28 6.24 11.82 -8.79
C LEU A 28 6.10 11.46 -10.27
N GLU A 29 4.88 11.45 -10.81
CA GLU A 29 4.64 11.12 -12.21
C GLU A 29 4.89 12.32 -13.14
N PHE A 30 4.34 13.50 -12.81
CA PHE A 30 4.34 14.65 -13.71
C PHE A 30 5.44 15.68 -13.42
N VAL A 31 5.92 15.77 -12.18
CA VAL A 31 6.92 16.79 -11.77
C VAL A 31 8.32 16.18 -11.67
N LEU A 32 8.47 14.94 -11.18
CA LEU A 32 9.76 14.23 -11.06
C LEU A 32 9.76 12.85 -11.75
N PRO A 33 9.55 12.78 -13.07
CA PRO A 33 9.47 11.51 -13.80
C PRO A 33 10.78 10.69 -13.72
N PRO A 34 10.70 9.34 -13.71
CA PRO A 34 11.87 8.47 -13.67
C PRO A 34 12.67 8.47 -14.99
N GLY A 35 13.97 8.77 -14.92
CA GLY A 35 14.93 8.49 -16.00
C GLY A 35 15.74 9.70 -16.48
N SER A 36 17.04 9.49 -16.63
CA SER A 36 18.09 10.46 -17.00
C SER A 36 18.02 10.97 -18.46
N GLY A 37 16.82 11.19 -19.03
CA GLY A 37 16.68 11.61 -20.42
C GLY A 37 15.30 12.09 -20.89
N GLY A 38 14.30 12.24 -20.02
CA GLY A 38 12.91 12.49 -20.46
C GLY A 38 12.55 13.94 -20.75
N ILE A 39 13.13 14.91 -20.03
CA ILE A 39 13.00 16.34 -20.30
C ILE A 39 14.33 16.97 -19.88
N ARG A 40 15.10 17.52 -20.82
CA ARG A 40 16.41 18.18 -20.57
C ARG A 40 16.37 19.36 -19.57
N HIS A 41 15.20 19.68 -19.03
CA HIS A 41 14.93 20.80 -18.13
C HIS A 41 13.95 20.47 -16.98
N ALA A 42 13.64 19.19 -16.73
CA ALA A 42 12.86 18.85 -15.54
C ALA A 42 13.69 19.16 -14.28
N PRO A 43 13.12 19.82 -13.26
CA PRO A 43 13.84 20.09 -12.03
C PRO A 43 14.12 18.78 -11.28
N ASP A 44 15.39 18.52 -10.98
CA ASP A 44 15.82 17.33 -10.23
C ASP A 44 15.33 17.34 -8.77
N THR A 45 14.92 18.51 -8.28
CA THR A 45 14.42 18.74 -6.91
C THR A 45 13.19 19.63 -6.91
N LEU A 46 12.20 19.30 -6.09
CA LEU A 46 11.03 20.15 -5.80
C LEU A 46 11.05 20.50 -4.32
N TRP A 47 11.03 21.80 -3.99
CA TRP A 47 11.17 22.30 -2.61
C TRP A 47 12.39 21.72 -1.88
N SER A 48 13.54 21.68 -2.56
CA SER A 48 14.80 21.08 -2.06
C SER A 48 14.76 19.58 -1.75
N LEU A 49 13.64 18.91 -2.03
CA LEU A 49 13.48 17.47 -1.88
C LEU A 49 13.71 16.78 -3.23
N ALA A 50 14.54 15.74 -3.24
CA ALA A 50 14.78 14.93 -4.41
C ALA A 50 13.60 13.98 -4.67
N ARG A 51 13.56 13.39 -5.86
CA ARG A 51 12.59 12.33 -6.21
C ARG A 51 12.58 11.21 -5.19
N HIS A 52 13.73 10.87 -4.62
CA HIS A 52 13.84 9.83 -3.60
C HIS A 52 13.06 10.20 -2.33
N ASP A 53 13.18 11.45 -1.87
CA ASP A 53 12.50 11.92 -0.66
C ASP A 53 10.99 11.99 -0.86
N TRP A 54 10.55 12.47 -2.02
CA TRP A 54 9.13 12.42 -2.41
C TRP A 54 8.62 10.99 -2.51
N GLY A 55 9.45 10.06 -3.00
CA GLY A 55 9.16 8.62 -3.02
C GLY A 55 8.98 8.05 -1.62
N ALA A 56 9.85 8.42 -0.67
CA ALA A 56 9.73 8.01 0.72
C ALA A 56 8.44 8.58 1.37
N LEU A 57 8.14 9.87 1.14
CA LEU A 57 6.91 10.49 1.63
C LEU A 57 5.67 9.81 1.07
N HIS A 58 5.65 9.54 -0.24
CA HIS A 58 4.57 8.82 -0.92
C HIS A 58 4.39 7.41 -0.33
N PHE A 59 5.49 6.69 -0.08
CA PHE A 59 5.46 5.36 0.52
C PHE A 59 4.86 5.39 1.95
N TYR A 60 5.30 6.31 2.81
CA TYR A 60 4.73 6.42 4.16
C TYR A 60 3.27 6.88 4.14
N ALA A 61 2.90 7.77 3.21
CA ALA A 61 1.51 8.15 2.98
C ALA A 61 0.66 6.95 2.54
N ALA A 62 1.19 6.06 1.70
CA ALA A 62 0.52 4.83 1.28
C ALA A 62 0.26 3.89 2.46
N ILE A 63 1.25 3.70 3.34
CA ILE A 63 1.11 2.87 4.55
C ILE A 63 0.05 3.48 5.48
N ALA A 64 0.12 4.79 5.74
CA ALA A 64 -0.84 5.49 6.58
C ALA A 64 -2.25 5.40 6.01
N LEU A 65 -2.41 5.60 4.69
CA LEU A 65 -3.69 5.47 4.00
C LEU A 65 -4.24 4.05 4.10
N ALA A 66 -3.40 3.02 3.91
CA ALA A 66 -3.82 1.63 4.03
C ALA A 66 -4.36 1.32 5.44
N ALA A 67 -3.65 1.76 6.49
CA ALA A 67 -4.11 1.60 7.87
C ALA A 67 -5.42 2.36 8.16
N LEU A 68 -5.56 3.59 7.64
CA LEU A 68 -6.78 4.37 7.80
C LEU A 68 -7.98 3.76 7.07
N ILE A 69 -7.78 3.22 5.86
CA ILE A 69 -8.83 2.54 5.09
C ILE A 69 -9.29 1.28 5.82
N VAL A 70 -8.39 0.49 6.41
CA VAL A 70 -8.75 -0.64 7.29
C VAL A 70 -9.66 -0.19 8.42
N LEU A 71 -9.25 0.84 9.15
CA LEU A 71 -9.99 1.35 10.28
C LEU A 71 -11.35 1.89 9.86
N HIS A 72 -11.40 2.65 8.76
CA HIS A 72 -12.63 3.15 8.15
C HIS A 72 -13.60 2.00 7.80
N LEU A 73 -13.12 0.95 7.12
CA LEU A 73 -13.93 -0.22 6.77
C LEU A 73 -14.41 -0.98 8.02
N ALA A 74 -13.57 -1.12 9.05
CA ALA A 74 -13.94 -1.78 10.29
C ALA A 74 -15.05 -0.99 11.04
N LEU A 75 -14.95 0.34 11.07
CA LEU A 75 -15.95 1.22 11.70
C LEU A 75 -17.28 1.20 10.94
N HIS A 76 -17.24 1.15 9.60
CA HIS A 76 -18.43 1.19 8.74
C HIS A 76 -18.89 -0.20 8.27
N TRP A 77 -18.35 -1.29 8.83
CA TRP A 77 -18.56 -2.65 8.36
C TRP A 77 -20.04 -3.06 8.26
N ASN A 78 -20.86 -2.66 9.24
CA ASN A 78 -22.29 -2.97 9.22
C ASN A 78 -23.02 -2.29 8.04
N TRP A 79 -22.61 -1.07 7.70
CA TRP A 79 -23.14 -0.37 6.52
C TRP A 79 -22.71 -1.07 5.22
N VAL A 80 -21.44 -1.49 5.12
CA VAL A 80 -20.93 -2.24 3.95
C VAL A 80 -21.74 -3.52 3.75
N PHE A 81 -21.85 -4.35 4.79
CA PHE A 81 -22.58 -5.62 4.70
C PHE A 81 -24.05 -5.43 4.31
N THR A 82 -24.75 -4.48 4.95
CA THR A 82 -26.17 -4.24 4.67
C THR A 82 -26.40 -3.67 3.27
N THR A 83 -25.49 -2.82 2.79
CA THR A 83 -25.53 -2.24 1.45
C THR A 83 -25.22 -3.29 0.38
N THR A 84 -24.15 -4.06 0.54
CA THR A 84 -23.78 -5.16 -0.38
C THR A 84 -24.88 -6.20 -0.46
N ALA A 85 -25.44 -6.61 0.67
CA ALA A 85 -26.55 -7.56 0.70
C ALA A 85 -27.83 -6.98 0.05
N ARG A 86 -28.13 -5.70 0.24
CA ARG A 86 -29.26 -5.04 -0.43
C ARG A 86 -29.10 -5.03 -1.95
N LEU A 87 -27.90 -4.69 -2.43
CA LEU A 87 -27.57 -4.66 -3.86
C LEU A 87 -27.65 -6.06 -4.49
N LEU A 88 -27.11 -7.07 -3.82
CA LEU A 88 -27.05 -8.44 -4.36
C LEU A 88 -28.36 -9.23 -4.19
N MET A 89 -29.09 -9.05 -3.08
CA MET A 89 -30.23 -9.90 -2.71
C MET A 89 -31.62 -9.30 -3.00
N ARG A 90 -31.72 -8.25 -3.84
CA ARG A 90 -32.99 -7.69 -4.37
C ARG A 90 -34.11 -7.57 -3.31
N GLY A 91 -33.80 -7.02 -2.13
CA GLY A 91 -34.81 -6.66 -1.13
C GLY A 91 -35.28 -7.77 -0.18
N ARG A 92 -34.61 -8.93 -0.11
CA ARG A 92 -34.91 -9.90 0.95
C ARG A 92 -34.45 -9.38 2.33
N PRO A 93 -35.33 -9.37 3.36
CA PRO A 93 -34.93 -8.93 4.69
C PRO A 93 -33.86 -9.87 5.23
N LEU A 94 -32.68 -9.32 5.51
CA LEU A 94 -31.61 -10.08 6.15
C LEU A 94 -32.08 -10.45 7.56
N ARG A 95 -32.33 -11.75 7.81
CA ARG A 95 -32.53 -12.26 9.17
C ARG A 95 -31.40 -11.72 10.04
N SER A 96 -31.76 -11.23 11.23
CA SER A 96 -30.86 -10.77 12.28
C SER A 96 -29.91 -11.91 12.68
N ALA A 97 -28.90 -12.18 11.85
CA ALA A 97 -27.74 -12.95 12.21
C ALA A 97 -26.92 -12.08 13.14
N ASP A 98 -26.55 -12.62 14.30
CA ASP A 98 -25.90 -11.92 15.40
C ASP A 98 -24.82 -10.94 14.90
N ALA A 99 -24.97 -9.67 15.26
CA ALA A 99 -24.07 -8.59 14.81
C ALA A 99 -22.59 -8.93 15.05
N TRP A 100 -22.30 -9.71 16.10
CA TRP A 100 -20.98 -10.25 16.40
C TRP A 100 -20.40 -11.12 15.29
N ARG A 101 -21.18 -12.08 14.75
CA ARG A 101 -20.74 -12.96 13.66
C ARG A 101 -20.43 -12.16 12.40
N ARG A 102 -21.23 -11.12 12.11
CA ARG A 102 -21.01 -10.23 10.96
C ARG A 102 -19.70 -9.46 11.09
N ASN A 103 -19.45 -8.86 12.26
CA ASN A 103 -18.22 -8.12 12.52
C ASN A 103 -16.99 -9.05 12.51
N ALA A 104 -17.10 -10.26 13.07
CA ALA A 104 -16.03 -11.26 13.03
C ALA A 104 -15.67 -11.68 11.60
N ILE A 105 -16.66 -11.90 10.73
CA ILE A 105 -16.41 -12.22 9.31
C ILE A 105 -15.66 -11.08 8.61
N GLY A 106 -16.05 -9.83 8.87
CA GLY A 106 -15.36 -8.67 8.31
C GLY A 106 -13.93 -8.53 8.77
N MET A 107 -13.71 -8.68 10.07
CA MET A 107 -12.36 -8.63 10.64
C MET A 107 -11.48 -9.77 10.11
N CYS A 108 -12.01 -10.98 9.98
CA CYS A 108 -11.27 -12.12 9.40
C CYS A 108 -10.94 -11.90 7.92
N LEU A 109 -11.87 -11.38 7.12
CA LEU A 109 -11.61 -11.06 5.71
C LEU A 109 -10.55 -9.99 5.57
N LEU A 110 -10.64 -8.92 6.36
CA LEU A 110 -9.68 -7.82 6.34
C LEU A 110 -8.28 -8.31 6.76
N ALA A 111 -8.20 -9.12 7.82
CA ALA A 111 -6.95 -9.74 8.25
C ALA A 111 -6.37 -10.67 7.18
N ALA A 112 -7.21 -11.45 6.48
CA ALA A 112 -6.76 -12.33 5.41
C ALA A 112 -6.20 -11.55 4.21
N VAL A 113 -6.83 -10.44 3.82
CA VAL A 113 -6.32 -9.55 2.76
C VAL A 113 -4.99 -8.91 3.15
N PHE A 114 -4.85 -8.48 4.41
CA PHE A 114 -3.58 -7.94 4.89
C PHE A 114 -2.47 -9.00 4.93
N ALA A 115 -2.81 -10.21 5.40
CA ALA A 115 -1.87 -11.32 5.42
C ALA A 115 -1.43 -11.71 4.00
N SER A 116 -2.35 -11.73 3.02
CA SER A 116 -1.99 -12.05 1.63
C SER A 116 -1.08 -11.00 1.00
N LEU A 117 -1.34 -9.71 1.23
CA LEU A 117 -0.46 -8.63 0.78
C LEU A 117 0.93 -8.73 1.42
N PHE A 118 1.00 -8.98 2.73
CA PHE A 118 2.25 -9.16 3.43
C PHE A 118 3.04 -10.36 2.91
N LEU A 119 2.38 -11.52 2.75
CA LEU A 119 2.98 -12.73 2.19
C LEU A 119 3.48 -12.51 0.76
N PHE A 120 2.73 -11.77 -0.06
CA PHE A 120 3.16 -11.44 -1.42
C PHE A 120 4.46 -10.63 -1.44
N VAL A 121 4.59 -9.62 -0.57
CA VAL A 121 5.82 -8.82 -0.46
C VAL A 121 7.00 -9.66 0.02
N VAL A 122 6.79 -10.50 1.04
CA VAL A 122 7.83 -11.43 1.55
C VAL A 122 8.27 -12.39 0.45
N PHE A 123 7.33 -13.00 -0.25
CA PHE A 123 7.59 -13.90 -1.37
C PHE A 123 8.37 -13.21 -2.49
N ALA A 124 7.95 -12.00 -2.88
CA ALA A 124 8.65 -11.22 -3.90
C ALA A 124 10.09 -10.89 -3.51
N LYS A 125 10.36 -10.53 -2.24
CA LYS A 125 11.74 -10.38 -1.75
C LYS A 125 12.53 -11.69 -1.85
N MET A 126 11.95 -12.80 -1.41
CA MET A 126 12.63 -14.11 -1.48
C MET A 126 12.96 -14.52 -2.92
N TYR A 127 12.06 -14.22 -3.86
CA TYR A 127 12.29 -14.50 -5.29
C TYR A 127 13.45 -13.66 -5.87
N VAL A 128 13.53 -12.38 -5.52
CA VAL A 128 14.64 -11.51 -5.97
C VAL A 128 15.96 -11.86 -5.28
N SER A 129 15.94 -12.32 -4.02
CA SER A 129 17.13 -12.79 -3.28
C SER A 129 17.59 -14.21 -3.67
N SER A 130 17.09 -14.76 -4.77
CA SER A 130 17.54 -16.05 -5.30
C SER A 130 18.88 -15.91 -6.05
N PRO A 131 19.73 -16.95 -6.05
CA PRO A 131 21.17 -16.89 -5.79
C PRO A 131 22.05 -16.58 -7.02
N HIS A 132 22.03 -15.34 -7.53
CA HIS A 132 23.10 -14.90 -8.45
C HIS A 132 24.40 -14.49 -7.73
N GLU A 133 24.39 -14.33 -6.40
CA GLU A 133 25.59 -13.98 -5.63
C GLU A 133 26.61 -15.14 -5.54
N HIS A 134 26.17 -16.40 -5.60
CA HIS A 134 27.10 -17.55 -5.56
C HIS A 134 27.81 -17.82 -6.89
N GLU A 135 27.30 -17.29 -8.00
CA GLU A 135 27.89 -17.50 -9.32
C GLU A 135 28.99 -16.45 -9.59
N GLU A 136 28.81 -15.20 -9.15
CA GLU A 136 29.85 -14.16 -9.26
C GLU A 136 31.04 -14.40 -8.32
N GLU A 137 30.81 -14.89 -7.09
CA GLU A 137 31.91 -15.22 -6.17
C GLU A 137 32.71 -16.45 -6.66
N GLN A 138 32.07 -17.44 -7.29
CA GLN A 138 32.80 -18.57 -7.91
C GLN A 138 33.58 -18.14 -9.16
N VAL A 139 33.03 -17.29 -10.02
CA VAL A 139 33.72 -16.80 -11.23
C VAL A 139 34.95 -15.96 -10.88
N GLN A 140 34.92 -15.19 -9.79
CA GLN A 140 36.06 -14.38 -9.37
C GLN A 140 37.16 -15.21 -8.68
N VAL A 141 36.80 -16.30 -8.00
CA VAL A 141 37.77 -17.24 -7.39
C VAL A 141 38.43 -18.14 -8.45
N GLU A 142 37.78 -18.40 -9.59
CA GLU A 142 38.31 -19.26 -10.65
C GLU A 142 39.29 -18.56 -11.61
N TYR A 143 39.36 -17.22 -11.60
CA TYR A 143 40.36 -16.45 -12.38
C TYR A 143 41.31 -15.56 -11.55
N PRO A 144 42.18 -16.10 -10.66
CA PRO A 144 43.20 -15.29 -10.00
C PRO A 144 44.53 -15.21 -10.78
N GLN A 145 44.74 -15.97 -11.87
CA GLN A 145 46.11 -16.33 -12.27
C GLN A 145 46.49 -16.31 -13.77
N GLU A 146 45.80 -15.57 -14.64
CA GLU A 146 46.22 -15.41 -16.06
C GLU A 146 46.74 -14.00 -16.42
N ALA A 147 47.12 -13.18 -15.44
CA ALA A 147 47.56 -11.80 -15.67
C ALA A 147 49.09 -11.59 -15.70
N ASP A 148 49.90 -12.65 -15.87
CA ASP A 148 51.36 -12.57 -16.00
C ASP A 148 51.90 -13.55 -17.06
N LEU A 149 51.63 -13.29 -18.35
CA LEU A 149 52.44 -13.77 -19.50
C LEU A 149 52.40 -12.77 -20.66
#